data_AF-A0A2P4YTM2-F1
#
_entry.id   AF-A0A2P4YTM2-F1
#
_cell.length_a   1.000
_cell.length_b   1.000
_cell.length_c   1.000
_cell.angle_alpha   90.00
_cell.angle_beta   90.00
_cell.angle_gamma   90.00
#
_symmetry.space_group_name_H-M   'P 1'
#
loop_
_entity.id
_entity.type
_entity.pdbx_description
1 polymer ?
#
loop_
_entity_poly.entity_id
_entity_poly.type
_entity_poly.pdbx_seq_one_letter_code
_entity_poly.pdbx_strand_id
1 'polypeptide(L)'
;MRFYYIILAIFLTIVAIVDAAPVELKVTSFGFQTSTRSLATYPKDARDSKLLRTNMKVNENNEERAIVIPGLSKLKETFLKIKNWFVDFVSKIKTSYTERRQIRKWMKEEKTPDEVFVLLGLDKGIDGILASPKLRTWSVFMTTYNRKNPTKMVNMLGTLTKYYGDRDVAIMIETSRRDLYTRPLANKLQPLANKLQNHQLTAWILNGLSSDIVFQLLRVGEGSVKNLLQNKALNVWSYFFFRKNVYNTDREIQLMKKLLTVYDDIPLAKASEVAKRVERTEFMGTQLQNAQFKKWLADGVDPQIVLKRLEKDQSKWKLDPNTAIYTAYKTFYDANKK
;
A
#
# COMPACT_ATOMS: atom_id res chain seq x y z
N MET A 1 -29.64 13.51 -9.58
CA MET A 1 -29.14 12.53 -10.57
C MET A 1 -27.61 12.64 -10.57
N ARG A 2 -26.92 11.93 -9.66
CA ARG A 2 -26.11 10.71 -9.88
C ARG A 2 -25.11 10.83 -11.04
N PHE A 3 -23.93 11.35 -10.72
CA PHE A 3 -22.73 11.34 -11.56
C PHE A 3 -21.89 10.06 -11.27
N TYR A 4 -21.66 9.30 -12.35
CA TYR A 4 -20.56 8.37 -12.67
C TYR A 4 -19.95 7.46 -11.59
N TYR A 5 -20.37 6.19 -11.62
CA TYR A 5 -19.59 5.03 -11.15
C TYR A 5 -19.02 4.29 -12.35
N ILE A 6 -17.71 4.37 -12.59
CA ILE A 6 -16.93 3.29 -13.23
C ILE A 6 -15.55 3.28 -12.56
N ILE A 7 -15.45 2.66 -11.38
CA ILE A 7 -14.18 2.09 -10.92
C ILE A 7 -14.24 0.64 -11.37
N LEU A 8 -13.52 0.36 -12.45
CA LEU A 8 -13.31 -0.98 -12.97
C LEU A 8 -12.71 -1.83 -11.83
N ALA A 9 -13.48 -2.80 -11.37
CA ALA A 9 -13.02 -3.82 -10.45
C ALA A 9 -11.91 -4.65 -11.13
N ILE A 10 -10.66 -4.24 -10.97
CA ILE A 10 -9.51 -5.10 -11.32
C ILE A 10 -9.26 -6.03 -10.14
N PHE A 11 -10.10 -7.06 -10.04
CA PHE A 11 -9.74 -8.31 -9.40
C PHE A 11 -10.35 -9.46 -10.20
N LEU A 12 -9.89 -9.59 -11.45
CA LEU A 12 -9.98 -10.87 -12.15
C LEU A 12 -8.75 -11.70 -11.75
N THR A 13 -9.02 -12.64 -10.83
CA THR A 13 -8.58 -14.03 -10.92
C THR A 13 -7.26 -14.30 -11.66
N ILE A 14 -6.25 -14.77 -10.95
CA ILE A 14 -5.23 -15.64 -11.56
C ILE A 14 -5.95 -16.96 -11.91
N VAL A 15 -6.56 -17.03 -13.09
CA VAL A 15 -7.03 -18.29 -13.71
C VAL A 15 -5.89 -18.86 -14.56
N ALA A 16 -5.83 -20.19 -14.51
CA ALA A 16 -4.93 -21.09 -15.20
C ALA A 16 -4.62 -20.71 -16.66
N ILE A 17 -3.35 -20.84 -17.04
CA ILE A 17 -2.96 -20.97 -18.45
C ILE A 17 -3.16 -22.44 -18.80
N VAL A 18 -4.21 -22.74 -19.57
CA VAL A 18 -4.29 -23.90 -20.45
C VAL A 18 -4.75 -23.40 -21.82
N ASP A 19 -4.03 -23.90 -22.80
CA ASP A 19 -3.94 -23.64 -24.24
C ASP A 19 -5.25 -23.40 -25.03
N ALA A 20 -5.21 -22.47 -26.00
CA ALA A 20 -5.93 -22.50 -27.29
C ALA A 20 -5.81 -21.17 -28.10
N ALA A 21 -5.03 -21.22 -29.20
CA ALA A 21 -5.05 -20.48 -30.48
C ALA A 21 -5.39 -18.95 -30.59
N PRO A 22 -4.67 -18.18 -31.44
CA PRO A 22 -4.87 -16.74 -31.59
C PRO A 22 -5.96 -16.38 -32.62
N VAL A 23 -6.76 -15.36 -32.31
CA VAL A 23 -7.56 -14.60 -33.30
C VAL A 23 -6.97 -13.20 -33.39
N GLU A 24 -6.56 -12.79 -34.60
CA GLU A 24 -6.03 -11.45 -34.89
C GLU A 24 -7.11 -10.37 -34.82
N LEU A 25 -6.84 -9.28 -34.12
CA LEU A 25 -7.62 -8.03 -34.19
C LEU A 25 -6.69 -6.88 -34.59
N LYS A 26 -6.91 -6.34 -35.79
CA LYS A 26 -6.28 -5.12 -36.32
C LYS A 26 -6.74 -3.90 -35.52
N VAL A 27 -5.79 -3.14 -34.97
CA VAL A 27 -6.04 -1.82 -34.37
C VAL A 27 -5.32 -0.76 -35.20
N THR A 28 -6.09 0.09 -35.87
CA THR A 28 -5.64 1.34 -36.51
C THR A 28 -5.37 2.41 -35.46
N SER A 29 -4.19 3.05 -35.53
CA SER A 29 -3.77 4.14 -34.66
C SER A 29 -4.34 5.50 -35.09
N PHE A 30 -4.72 6.33 -34.13
CA PHE A 30 -4.86 7.78 -34.33
C PHE A 30 -3.85 8.49 -33.43
N GLY A 31 -2.97 9.28 -34.06
CA GLY A 31 -1.86 9.97 -33.42
C GLY A 31 -2.22 11.32 -32.81
N PHE A 32 -1.38 11.77 -31.87
CA PHE A 32 -1.27 13.16 -31.49
C PHE A 32 0.19 13.61 -31.63
N GLN A 33 0.37 14.71 -32.37
CA GLN A 33 1.66 15.33 -32.67
C GLN A 33 2.19 16.13 -31.48
N THR A 34 3.48 15.98 -31.21
CA THR A 34 4.25 16.88 -30.34
C THR A 34 5.07 17.83 -31.21
N SER A 35 4.82 19.14 -31.07
CA SER A 35 5.60 20.17 -31.72
C SER A 35 6.99 20.28 -31.08
N THR A 36 8.02 20.15 -31.91
CA THR A 36 9.43 20.33 -31.57
C THR A 36 9.82 21.81 -31.64
N ARG A 37 10.60 22.29 -30.65
CA ARG A 37 11.55 23.38 -30.86
C ARG A 37 12.84 23.06 -30.12
N SER A 38 13.88 22.84 -30.93
CA SER A 38 15.27 22.63 -30.55
C SER A 38 16.04 23.95 -30.57
N LEU A 39 16.99 24.12 -29.64
CA LEU A 39 18.22 24.88 -29.85
C LEU A 39 19.33 24.25 -28.99
N ALA A 40 20.32 23.66 -29.65
CA ALA A 40 21.63 23.31 -29.10
C ALA A 40 22.45 24.61 -28.91
N THR A 41 23.47 24.73 -28.06
CA THR A 41 24.75 23.98 -28.02
C THR A 41 25.56 24.41 -26.79
N TYR A 42 26.30 23.49 -26.13
CA TYR A 42 27.71 23.68 -25.70
C TYR A 42 28.33 22.30 -25.32
N PRO A 43 29.66 22.10 -25.42
CA PRO A 43 30.30 20.80 -25.65
C PRO A 43 30.83 20.06 -24.41
N LYS A 44 30.98 18.74 -24.61
CA LYS A 44 31.88 17.75 -23.99
C LYS A 44 32.72 18.22 -22.79
N ASP A 45 32.51 17.56 -21.64
CA ASP A 45 33.52 16.63 -21.11
C ASP A 45 32.96 15.66 -20.04
N ALA A 46 33.21 14.37 -20.31
CA ALA A 46 33.36 13.19 -19.45
C ALA A 46 32.51 13.00 -18.16
N ARG A 47 31.58 12.04 -18.20
CA ARG A 47 31.77 10.65 -17.70
C ARG A 47 30.48 9.84 -17.87
N ASP A 48 30.54 8.89 -18.79
CA ASP A 48 29.47 7.97 -19.16
C ASP A 48 29.05 7.06 -18.01
N SER A 49 27.78 7.11 -17.61
CA SER A 49 27.09 5.97 -17.01
C SER A 49 26.07 5.43 -18.01
N LYS A 50 26.59 4.47 -18.77
CA LYS A 50 25.98 3.56 -19.74
C LYS A 50 24.59 3.05 -19.28
N LEU A 51 23.51 3.76 -19.67
CA LEU A 51 22.17 3.19 -19.68
C LEU A 51 22.10 2.19 -20.85
N LEU A 52 22.07 0.91 -20.52
CA LEU A 52 21.91 -0.17 -21.50
C LEU A 52 20.56 -0.02 -22.21
N ARG A 53 20.60 0.50 -23.44
CA ARG A 53 19.59 0.19 -24.46
C ARG A 53 19.74 -1.28 -24.81
N THR A 54 18.79 -2.11 -24.41
CA THR A 54 18.70 -3.48 -24.94
C THR A 54 18.24 -3.38 -26.39
N ASN A 55 19.21 -3.50 -27.31
CA ASN A 55 18.96 -3.82 -28.71
C ASN A 55 18.27 -5.19 -28.77
N MET A 56 16.97 -5.19 -29.07
CA MET A 56 16.20 -6.39 -29.38
C MET A 56 16.55 -6.80 -30.80
N LYS A 57 17.60 -7.63 -30.97
CA LYS A 57 17.73 -8.44 -32.18
C LYS A 57 16.67 -9.53 -32.11
N VAL A 58 15.60 -9.35 -32.88
CA VAL A 58 14.64 -10.42 -33.20
C VAL A 58 15.41 -11.46 -34.00
N ASN A 59 15.62 -12.64 -33.40
CA ASN A 59 15.96 -13.83 -34.15
C ASN A 59 14.71 -14.70 -34.10
N GLU A 60 14.04 -14.79 -35.25
CA GLU A 60 12.94 -15.72 -35.49
C GLU A 60 13.52 -17.13 -35.36
N ASN A 61 13.11 -17.87 -34.34
CA ASN A 61 13.03 -19.33 -34.35
C ASN A 61 12.18 -19.79 -33.16
N ASN A 62 11.14 -20.56 -33.50
CA ASN A 62 10.01 -21.00 -32.70
C ASN A 62 10.40 -21.99 -31.59
N GLU A 63 10.80 -21.47 -30.44
CA GLU A 63 10.56 -22.15 -29.18
C GLU A 63 9.93 -21.12 -28.23
N GLU A 64 8.82 -21.49 -27.60
CA GLU A 64 8.15 -20.73 -26.57
C GLU A 64 9.12 -20.41 -25.41
N ARG A 65 9.94 -19.38 -25.59
CA ARG A 65 10.59 -18.72 -24.49
C ARG A 65 9.51 -17.94 -23.79
N ALA A 66 8.79 -18.62 -22.89
CA ALA A 66 8.01 -17.95 -21.86
C ALA A 66 8.85 -16.78 -21.37
N ILE A 67 8.38 -15.55 -21.60
CA ILE A 67 9.11 -14.36 -21.23
C ILE A 67 9.32 -14.47 -19.72
N VAL A 68 10.53 -14.83 -19.31
CA VAL A 68 10.89 -14.92 -17.89
C VAL A 68 11.02 -13.50 -17.44
N ILE A 69 9.90 -12.89 -17.03
CA ILE A 69 9.89 -11.58 -16.39
C ILE A 69 10.63 -11.75 -15.07
N PRO A 70 11.83 -11.16 -14.91
CA PRO A 70 12.59 -11.27 -13.67
C PRO A 70 11.73 -10.78 -12.51
N GLY A 71 11.58 -11.63 -11.48
CA GLY A 71 10.73 -11.35 -10.33
C GLY A 71 9.41 -12.11 -10.30
N LEU A 72 8.82 -12.52 -11.43
CA LEU A 72 7.52 -13.23 -11.43
C LEU A 72 7.57 -14.56 -10.64
N SER A 73 8.70 -15.26 -10.68
CA SER A 73 8.95 -16.48 -9.88
C SER A 73 8.96 -16.21 -8.38
N LYS A 74 9.70 -15.18 -7.94
CA LYS A 74 9.75 -14.71 -6.54
C LYS A 74 8.37 -14.30 -6.03
N LEU A 75 7.51 -13.82 -6.93
CA LEU A 75 6.15 -13.40 -6.63
C LEU A 75 5.20 -14.59 -6.50
N LYS A 76 5.26 -15.58 -7.40
CA LYS A 76 4.53 -16.87 -7.24
C LYS A 76 4.91 -17.54 -5.92
N GLU A 77 6.20 -17.55 -5.58
CA GLU A 77 6.71 -18.05 -4.31
C GLU A 77 6.14 -17.28 -3.11
N THR A 78 6.08 -15.95 -3.20
CA THR A 78 5.51 -15.09 -2.15
C THR A 78 4.02 -15.38 -1.91
N PHE A 79 3.22 -15.51 -2.98
CA PHE A 79 1.82 -15.90 -2.84
C PHE A 79 1.65 -17.30 -2.25
N LEU A 80 2.46 -18.26 -2.68
CA LEU A 80 2.43 -19.61 -2.13
C LEU A 80 2.77 -19.61 -0.63
N LYS A 81 3.79 -18.86 -0.23
CA LYS A 81 4.14 -18.65 1.19
C LYS A 81 2.99 -18.04 1.99
N ILE A 82 2.30 -17.03 1.45
CA ILE A 82 1.14 -16.39 2.11
C ILE A 82 -0.01 -17.39 2.23
N LYS A 83 -0.33 -18.13 1.17
CA LYS A 83 -1.38 -19.16 1.16
C LYS A 83 -1.09 -20.24 2.19
N ASN A 84 0.12 -20.81 2.19
CA ASN A 84 0.51 -21.88 3.11
C ASN A 84 0.47 -21.41 4.56
N TRP A 85 1.01 -20.21 4.84
CA TRP A 85 0.93 -19.60 6.16
C TRP A 85 -0.53 -19.42 6.62
N PHE A 86 -1.43 -18.98 5.73
CA PHE A 86 -2.84 -18.79 6.09
C PHE A 86 -3.55 -20.11 6.39
N VAL A 87 -3.28 -21.16 5.60
CA VAL A 87 -3.81 -22.51 5.86
C VAL A 87 -3.34 -23.04 7.21
N ASP A 88 -2.06 -22.86 7.55
CA ASP A 88 -1.50 -23.21 8.87
C ASP A 88 -2.12 -22.37 10.01
N PHE A 89 -2.31 -21.07 9.79
CA PHE A 89 -2.96 -20.20 10.76
C PHE A 89 -4.39 -20.67 11.07
N VAL A 90 -5.18 -20.98 10.03
CA VAL A 90 -6.58 -21.42 10.18
C VAL A 90 -6.66 -22.82 10.80
N SER A 91 -5.71 -23.71 10.53
CA SER A 91 -5.71 -25.08 11.10
C SER A 91 -5.65 -25.08 12.64
N LYS A 92 -5.07 -24.02 13.23
CA LYS A 92 -4.93 -23.84 14.68
C LYS A 92 -6.20 -23.27 15.34
N ILE A 93 -7.20 -22.86 14.56
CA ILE A 93 -8.47 -22.36 15.08
C ILE A 93 -9.28 -23.53 15.65
N LYS A 94 -9.48 -23.52 16.97
CA LYS A 94 -10.35 -24.50 17.64
C LYS A 94 -11.82 -24.14 17.41
N THR A 95 -12.52 -24.99 16.65
CA THR A 95 -13.98 -24.87 16.44
C THR A 95 -14.75 -25.77 17.41
N SER A 96 -15.84 -25.26 17.98
CA SER A 96 -16.75 -26.02 18.83
C SER A 96 -17.43 -27.17 18.06
N TYR A 97 -18.12 -28.07 18.77
CA TYR A 97 -18.92 -29.11 18.13
C TYR A 97 -20.03 -28.52 17.24
N THR A 98 -20.71 -27.48 17.73
CA THR A 98 -21.80 -26.82 17.00
C THR A 98 -21.31 -26.13 15.75
N GLU A 99 -20.15 -25.43 15.81
CA GLU A 99 -19.52 -24.83 14.64
C GLU A 99 -19.13 -25.88 13.59
N ARG A 100 -18.54 -27.00 14.01
CA ARG A 100 -18.18 -28.09 13.09
C ARG A 100 -19.41 -28.70 12.43
N ARG A 101 -20.50 -28.90 13.17
CA ARG A 101 -21.78 -29.39 12.61
C ARG A 101 -22.35 -28.41 11.59
N GLN A 102 -22.30 -27.11 11.91
CA GLN A 102 -22.79 -26.06 11.01
C GLN A 102 -21.96 -25.96 9.73
N ILE A 103 -20.62 -25.97 9.83
CA ILE A 103 -19.71 -25.99 8.68
C ILE A 103 -20.00 -27.20 7.78
N ARG A 104 -20.17 -28.40 8.36
CA ARG A 104 -20.54 -29.60 7.59
C ARG A 104 -21.88 -29.46 6.90
N LYS A 105 -22.87 -28.84 7.56
CA LYS A 105 -24.18 -28.56 6.97
C LYS A 105 -24.05 -27.64 5.75
N TRP A 106 -23.37 -26.50 5.88
CA TRP A 106 -23.13 -25.59 4.76
C TRP A 106 -22.37 -26.25 3.60
N MET A 107 -21.42 -27.15 3.89
CA MET A 107 -20.72 -27.92 2.87
C MET A 107 -21.62 -28.93 2.14
N LYS A 108 -22.63 -29.50 2.81
CA LYS A 108 -23.63 -30.40 2.19
C LYS A 108 -24.66 -29.63 1.35
N GLU A 109 -24.98 -28.42 1.79
CA GLU A 109 -25.84 -27.47 1.06
C GLU A 109 -25.11 -26.75 -0.07
N GLU A 110 -23.85 -27.13 -0.35
CA GLU A 110 -23.00 -26.56 -1.40
C GLU A 110 -22.86 -25.03 -1.37
N LYS A 111 -22.98 -24.43 -0.18
CA LYS A 111 -22.85 -22.98 -0.04
C LYS A 111 -21.46 -22.51 -0.45
N THR A 112 -21.42 -21.34 -1.07
CA THR A 112 -20.19 -20.64 -1.39
C THR A 112 -19.66 -19.88 -0.17
N PRO A 113 -18.35 -19.57 -0.11
CA PRO A 113 -17.80 -18.71 0.94
C PRO A 113 -18.47 -17.33 0.99
N ASP A 114 -18.92 -16.80 -0.15
CA ASP A 114 -19.61 -15.53 -0.24
C ASP A 114 -20.98 -15.56 0.47
N GLU A 115 -21.79 -16.58 0.19
CA GLU A 115 -23.08 -16.77 0.85
C GLU A 115 -22.94 -16.96 2.36
N VAL A 116 -21.93 -17.75 2.80
CA VAL A 116 -21.69 -17.97 4.23
C VAL A 116 -21.18 -16.69 4.91
N PHE A 117 -20.46 -15.82 4.20
CA PHE A 117 -20.02 -14.53 4.73
C PHE A 117 -21.24 -13.65 5.08
N VAL A 118 -22.19 -13.54 4.15
CA VAL A 118 -23.45 -12.79 4.34
C VAL A 118 -24.35 -13.46 5.39
N LEU A 119 -24.45 -14.80 5.39
CA LEU A 119 -25.23 -15.54 6.40
C LEU A 119 -24.76 -15.29 7.84
N LEU A 120 -23.46 -15.07 8.02
CA LEU A 120 -22.88 -14.71 9.31
C LEU A 120 -23.07 -13.23 9.66
N GLY A 121 -23.56 -12.41 8.72
CA GLY A 121 -23.69 -10.96 8.83
C GLY A 121 -22.33 -10.26 8.84
N LEU A 122 -21.32 -10.87 8.19
CA LEU A 122 -19.97 -10.32 8.11
C LEU A 122 -19.84 -9.25 7.02
N ASP A 123 -20.90 -8.95 6.28
CA ASP A 123 -21.03 -7.91 5.25
C ASP A 123 -21.52 -6.55 5.81
N LYS A 124 -22.00 -6.53 7.06
CA LYS A 124 -22.72 -5.38 7.64
C LYS A 124 -21.84 -4.36 8.37
N GLY A 125 -20.57 -4.64 8.59
CA GLY A 125 -19.71 -3.78 9.39
C GLY A 125 -18.26 -4.25 9.45
N ILE A 126 -17.35 -3.33 9.12
CA ILE A 126 -15.91 -3.61 9.04
C ILE A 126 -15.21 -3.49 10.39
N ASP A 127 -15.76 -2.72 11.32
CA ASP A 127 -15.13 -2.41 12.60
C ASP A 127 -14.98 -3.67 13.46
N GLY A 128 -13.73 -3.96 13.86
CA GLY A 128 -13.42 -5.13 14.65
C GLY A 128 -13.62 -6.47 13.95
N ILE A 129 -13.86 -6.51 12.64
CA ILE A 129 -14.19 -7.73 11.90
C ILE A 129 -13.12 -8.82 12.05
N LEU A 130 -11.83 -8.44 12.08
CA LEU A 130 -10.72 -9.40 12.28
C LEU A 130 -10.73 -10.08 13.66
N ALA A 131 -11.37 -9.44 14.65
CA ALA A 131 -11.57 -10.01 15.98
C ALA A 131 -12.85 -10.83 16.10
N SER A 132 -13.73 -10.78 15.11
CA SER A 132 -15.02 -11.47 15.14
C SER A 132 -14.85 -12.99 15.19
N PRO A 133 -15.47 -13.67 16.17
CA PRO A 133 -15.55 -15.13 16.19
C PRO A 133 -16.18 -15.69 14.91
N LYS A 134 -17.16 -14.97 14.35
CA LYS A 134 -17.82 -15.36 13.11
C LYS A 134 -16.85 -15.38 11.93
N LEU A 135 -15.92 -14.42 11.85
CA LEU A 135 -14.88 -14.42 10.81
C LEU A 135 -13.95 -15.62 10.97
N ARG A 136 -13.68 -16.07 12.20
CA ARG A 136 -12.90 -17.30 12.44
C ARG A 136 -13.64 -18.54 11.92
N THR A 137 -14.92 -18.69 12.24
CA THR A 137 -15.77 -19.79 11.73
C THR A 137 -15.81 -19.75 10.20
N TRP A 138 -16.02 -18.58 9.61
CA TRP A 138 -15.98 -18.37 8.17
C TRP A 138 -14.64 -18.75 7.54
N SER A 139 -13.52 -18.42 8.18
CA SER A 139 -12.18 -18.77 7.69
C SER A 139 -11.98 -20.28 7.61
N VAL A 140 -12.45 -21.03 8.61
CA VAL A 140 -12.42 -22.51 8.60
C VAL A 140 -13.30 -23.06 7.47
N PHE A 141 -14.50 -22.51 7.30
CA PHE A 141 -15.37 -22.87 6.17
C PHE A 141 -14.70 -22.61 4.82
N MET A 142 -14.21 -21.39 4.58
CA MET A 142 -13.52 -20.98 3.36
C MET A 142 -12.33 -21.89 3.05
N THR A 143 -11.49 -22.23 4.03
CA THR A 143 -10.35 -23.14 3.79
C THR A 143 -10.79 -24.56 3.46
N THR A 144 -11.90 -25.03 4.04
CA THR A 144 -12.48 -26.34 3.71
C THR A 144 -13.09 -26.34 2.30
N TYR A 145 -13.78 -25.26 1.93
CA TYR A 145 -14.29 -25.04 0.58
C TYR A 145 -13.17 -25.03 -0.46
N ASN A 146 -12.10 -24.26 -0.23
CA ASN A 146 -10.96 -24.15 -1.15
C ASN A 146 -10.22 -25.47 -1.37
N ARG A 147 -10.17 -26.34 -0.35
CA ARG A 147 -9.56 -27.69 -0.48
C ARG A 147 -10.36 -28.57 -1.43
N LYS A 148 -11.70 -28.47 -1.41
CA LYS A 148 -12.58 -29.19 -2.32
C LYS A 148 -12.68 -28.54 -3.70
N ASN A 149 -12.41 -27.24 -3.79
CA ASN A 149 -12.57 -26.44 -5.01
C ASN A 149 -11.25 -25.74 -5.40
N PRO A 150 -10.20 -26.49 -5.79
CA PRO A 150 -8.87 -25.93 -6.00
C PRO A 150 -8.79 -24.93 -7.17
N THR A 151 -9.71 -25.01 -8.12
CA THR A 151 -9.80 -24.09 -9.28
C THR A 151 -10.65 -22.84 -9.01
N LYS A 152 -11.43 -22.83 -7.92
CA LYS A 152 -12.35 -21.73 -7.54
C LYS A 152 -12.04 -21.21 -6.13
N MET A 153 -10.76 -21.07 -5.81
CA MET A 153 -10.34 -20.65 -4.46
C MET A 153 -10.78 -19.22 -4.15
N VAL A 154 -11.36 -19.04 -2.97
CA VAL A 154 -11.70 -17.74 -2.39
C VAL A 154 -10.63 -17.34 -1.38
N ASN A 155 -10.27 -16.06 -1.32
CA ASN A 155 -9.30 -15.57 -0.34
C ASN A 155 -9.90 -14.45 0.53
N MET A 156 -9.51 -14.42 1.80
CA MET A 156 -10.06 -13.49 2.80
C MET A 156 -9.93 -12.03 2.39
N LEU A 157 -8.77 -11.61 1.87
CA LEU A 157 -8.54 -10.22 1.49
C LEU A 157 -9.45 -9.81 0.33
N GLY A 158 -9.62 -10.67 -0.67
CA GLY A 158 -10.53 -10.49 -1.80
C GLY A 158 -11.99 -10.41 -1.35
N THR A 159 -12.42 -11.25 -0.41
CA THR A 159 -13.77 -11.14 0.16
C THR A 159 -13.95 -9.83 0.92
N LEU A 160 -13.02 -9.46 1.80
CA LEU A 160 -13.12 -8.21 2.55
C LEU A 160 -13.17 -6.99 1.62
N THR A 161 -12.29 -6.95 0.61
CA THR A 161 -12.25 -5.83 -0.37
C THR A 161 -13.49 -5.80 -1.25
N LYS A 162 -14.08 -6.95 -1.61
CA LYS A 162 -15.38 -7.01 -2.31
C LYS A 162 -16.50 -6.32 -1.53
N TYR A 163 -16.60 -6.56 -0.22
CA TYR A 163 -17.70 -6.02 0.60
C TYR A 163 -17.45 -4.60 1.11
N TYR A 164 -16.19 -4.25 1.38
CA TYR A 164 -15.83 -3.02 2.08
C TYR A 164 -14.97 -2.04 1.27
N GLY A 165 -14.48 -2.45 0.11
CA GLY A 165 -13.56 -1.66 -0.71
C GLY A 165 -12.12 -1.66 -0.21
N ASP A 166 -11.17 -1.41 -1.11
CA ASP A 166 -9.73 -1.45 -0.83
C ASP A 166 -9.31 -0.50 0.30
N ARG A 167 -9.85 0.72 0.31
CA ARG A 167 -9.48 1.76 1.26
C ARG A 167 -9.85 1.39 2.68
N ASP A 168 -11.11 1.04 2.91
CA ASP A 168 -11.60 0.83 4.27
C ASP A 168 -11.02 -0.48 4.84
N VAL A 169 -10.80 -1.49 4.00
CA VAL A 169 -10.05 -2.70 4.37
C VAL A 169 -8.61 -2.37 4.76
N ALA A 170 -7.91 -1.56 3.99
CA ALA A 170 -6.55 -1.14 4.31
C ALA A 170 -6.47 -0.42 5.66
N ILE A 171 -7.38 0.52 5.90
CA ILE A 171 -7.45 1.29 7.15
C ILE A 171 -7.82 0.39 8.33
N MET A 172 -8.79 -0.52 8.16
CA MET A 172 -9.19 -1.46 9.21
C MET A 172 -8.05 -2.42 9.58
N ILE A 173 -7.30 -2.93 8.60
CA ILE A 173 -6.16 -3.80 8.87
C ILE A 173 -5.08 -3.01 9.62
N GLU A 174 -4.73 -1.80 9.19
CA GLU A 174 -3.72 -0.98 9.87
C GLU A 174 -4.14 -0.58 11.29
N THR A 175 -5.41 -0.23 11.48
CA THR A 175 -5.99 0.04 12.81
C THR A 175 -5.89 -1.21 13.67
N SER A 176 -6.27 -2.37 13.12
CA SER A 176 -6.11 -3.66 13.77
C SER A 176 -4.65 -3.99 14.03
N ARG A 177 -3.65 -3.51 13.30
CA ARG A 177 -2.23 -3.77 13.65
C ARG A 177 -1.75 -2.93 14.83
N ARG A 178 -2.27 -1.71 14.96
CA ARG A 178 -1.84 -0.69 15.93
C ARG A 178 -2.61 -0.69 17.24
N ASP A 179 -3.89 -1.04 17.24
CA ASP A 179 -4.70 -1.08 18.46
C ASP A 179 -4.38 -2.30 19.33
N LEU A 180 -3.62 -3.23 18.77
CA LEU A 180 -3.19 -4.46 19.41
C LEU A 180 -2.06 -4.30 20.45
N TYR A 181 -1.68 -3.07 20.79
CA TYR A 181 -0.78 -2.81 21.93
C TYR A 181 -1.55 -2.62 23.25
N THR A 182 -2.89 -2.49 23.23
CA THR A 182 -3.67 -2.03 24.40
C THR A 182 -4.61 -3.07 25.02
N ARG A 183 -4.70 -4.31 24.50
CA ARG A 183 -5.58 -5.36 25.04
C ARG A 183 -4.93 -6.75 25.08
N PRO A 184 -5.11 -7.57 26.12
CA PRO A 184 -4.51 -8.92 26.21
C PRO A 184 -4.88 -9.89 25.07
N LEU A 185 -6.06 -9.72 24.44
CA LEU A 185 -6.47 -10.52 23.26
C LEU A 185 -5.66 -10.20 22.01
N ALA A 186 -4.92 -9.11 22.03
CA ALA A 186 -4.34 -8.50 20.87
C ALA A 186 -3.18 -9.28 20.25
N ASN A 187 -2.42 -9.97 21.10
CA ASN A 187 -1.25 -10.74 20.68
C ASN A 187 -1.61 -11.92 19.77
N LYS A 188 -2.85 -12.41 19.77
CA LYS A 188 -3.26 -13.57 18.96
C LYS A 188 -3.64 -13.24 17.51
N LEU A 189 -4.09 -12.01 17.22
CA LEU A 189 -4.59 -11.63 15.89
C LEU A 189 -3.65 -10.68 15.13
N GLN A 190 -2.64 -10.14 15.80
CA GLN A 190 -1.59 -9.33 15.18
C GLN A 190 -0.89 -10.03 14.00
N PRO A 191 -0.58 -11.35 14.07
CA PRO A 191 0.02 -12.04 12.94
C PRO A 191 -0.88 -12.04 11.69
N LEU A 192 -2.20 -12.21 11.89
CA LEU A 192 -3.19 -12.16 10.80
C LEU A 192 -3.24 -10.76 10.17
N ALA A 193 -3.39 -9.71 10.98
CA ALA A 193 -3.45 -8.35 10.48
C ALA A 193 -2.15 -7.96 9.74
N ASN A 194 -0.98 -8.30 10.30
CA ASN A 194 0.31 -8.10 9.65
C ASN A 194 0.41 -8.83 8.30
N LYS A 195 -0.04 -10.09 8.24
CA LYS A 195 0.01 -10.88 7.01
C LYS A 195 -0.98 -10.39 5.96
N LEU A 196 -2.18 -9.97 6.36
CA LEU A 196 -3.15 -9.37 5.44
C LEU A 196 -2.63 -8.05 4.87
N GLN A 197 -2.05 -7.17 5.70
CA GLN A 197 -1.46 -5.92 5.19
C GLN A 197 -0.31 -6.21 4.23
N ASN A 198 0.56 -7.16 4.58
CA ASN A 198 1.65 -7.56 3.70
C ASN A 198 1.14 -8.10 2.36
N HIS A 199 0.08 -8.90 2.37
CA HIS A 199 -0.53 -9.43 1.17
C HIS A 199 -1.15 -8.31 0.32
N GLN A 200 -1.87 -7.37 0.94
CA GLN A 200 -2.46 -6.21 0.26
C GLN A 200 -1.37 -5.36 -0.43
N LEU A 201 -0.31 -5.01 0.29
CA LEU A 201 0.80 -4.22 -0.26
C LEU A 201 1.48 -4.94 -1.43
N THR A 202 1.73 -6.24 -1.30
CA THR A 202 2.32 -7.05 -2.37
C THR A 202 1.39 -7.13 -3.58
N ALA A 203 0.09 -7.34 -3.37
CA ALA A 203 -0.90 -7.37 -4.44
C ALA A 203 -0.95 -6.04 -5.21
N TRP A 204 -0.94 -4.89 -4.53
CA TRP A 204 -0.90 -3.59 -5.22
C TRP A 204 0.39 -3.40 -6.03
N ILE A 205 1.55 -3.80 -5.50
CA ILE A 205 2.83 -3.72 -6.25
C ILE A 205 2.76 -4.57 -7.52
N LEU A 206 2.20 -5.78 -7.39
CA LEU A 206 2.10 -6.77 -8.45
C LEU A 206 1.16 -6.39 -9.57
N ASN A 207 0.03 -5.77 -9.22
CA ASN A 207 -0.89 -5.21 -10.19
C ASN A 207 -0.38 -3.89 -10.79
N GLY A 208 0.88 -3.52 -10.52
CA GLY A 208 1.51 -2.36 -11.14
C GLY A 208 1.05 -1.01 -10.60
N LEU A 209 0.30 -0.97 -9.49
CA LEU A 209 -0.21 0.30 -8.96
C LEU A 209 0.96 1.25 -8.66
N SER A 210 0.82 2.52 -9.06
CA SER A 210 1.79 3.56 -8.74
C SER A 210 1.58 4.08 -7.31
N SER A 211 2.61 4.70 -6.74
CA SER A 211 2.49 5.37 -5.44
C SER A 211 1.43 6.46 -5.44
N ASP A 212 1.21 7.14 -6.58
CA ASP A 212 0.19 8.16 -6.73
C ASP A 212 -1.23 7.59 -6.74
N ILE A 213 -1.43 6.48 -7.46
CA ILE A 213 -2.72 5.79 -7.47
C ILE A 213 -3.07 5.28 -6.07
N VAL A 214 -2.11 4.68 -5.34
CA VAL A 214 -2.38 4.24 -3.96
C VAL A 214 -2.62 5.43 -3.02
N PHE A 215 -1.93 6.56 -3.22
CA PHE A 215 -2.18 7.78 -2.45
C PHE A 215 -3.61 8.29 -2.62
N GLN A 216 -4.11 8.30 -3.87
CA GLN A 216 -5.47 8.71 -4.22
C GLN A 216 -6.51 7.70 -3.74
N LEU A 217 -6.30 6.40 -4.00
CA LEU A 217 -7.15 5.29 -3.56
C LEU A 217 -7.41 5.35 -2.05
N LEU A 218 -6.35 5.59 -1.27
CA LEU A 218 -6.43 5.66 0.17
C LEU A 218 -6.89 7.03 0.69
N ARG A 219 -7.01 8.02 -0.19
CA ARG A 219 -7.44 9.39 0.10
C ARG A 219 -6.54 10.01 1.17
N VAL A 220 -5.23 9.82 1.05
CA VAL A 220 -4.24 10.27 2.05
C VAL A 220 -4.20 11.80 2.13
N GLY A 221 -4.30 12.46 0.98
CA GLY A 221 -4.27 13.92 0.86
C GLY A 221 -5.57 14.63 1.26
N GLU A 222 -6.63 13.91 1.62
CA GLU A 222 -7.88 14.54 2.02
C GLU A 222 -7.82 15.05 3.47
N GLY A 223 -8.43 16.21 3.69
CA GLY A 223 -8.48 16.87 4.99
C GLY A 223 -7.27 17.77 5.26
N SER A 224 -7.23 18.36 6.46
CA SER A 224 -6.18 19.29 6.82
C SER A 224 -4.90 18.57 7.27
N VAL A 225 -3.77 19.28 7.21
CA VAL A 225 -2.49 18.79 7.71
C VAL A 225 -2.53 18.39 9.21
N LYS A 226 -3.46 18.98 9.99
CA LYS A 226 -3.70 18.62 11.40
C LYS A 226 -4.23 17.20 11.56
N ASN A 227 -4.98 16.71 10.57
CA ASN A 227 -5.59 15.38 10.58
C ASN A 227 -4.72 14.32 9.87
N LEU A 228 -3.78 14.74 9.03
CA LEU A 228 -2.91 13.86 8.25
C LEU A 228 -2.19 12.81 9.11
N LEU A 229 -1.62 13.22 10.25
CA LEU A 229 -0.83 12.33 11.12
C LEU A 229 -1.71 11.34 11.89
N GLN A 230 -3.00 11.65 12.05
CA GLN A 230 -3.99 10.75 12.64
C GLN A 230 -4.56 9.77 11.60
N ASN A 231 -4.51 10.15 10.32
CA ASN A 231 -4.99 9.35 9.21
C ASN A 231 -4.19 8.04 9.09
N LYS A 232 -4.84 6.90 9.39
CA LYS A 232 -4.19 5.59 9.31
C LYS A 232 -3.78 5.24 7.88
N ALA A 233 -4.47 5.79 6.88
CA ALA A 233 -4.14 5.64 5.48
C ALA A 233 -2.72 6.13 5.13
N LEU A 234 -2.22 7.16 5.81
CA LEU A 234 -0.86 7.65 5.63
C LEU A 234 0.17 6.54 5.92
N ASN A 235 -0.03 5.75 6.97
CA ASN A 235 0.90 4.67 7.31
C ASN A 235 0.88 3.58 6.24
N VAL A 236 -0.31 3.19 5.78
CA VAL A 236 -0.45 2.18 4.73
C VAL A 236 0.22 2.64 3.44
N TRP A 237 -0.06 3.88 3.02
CA TRP A 237 0.57 4.44 1.83
C TRP A 237 2.08 4.55 1.97
N SER A 238 2.60 5.01 3.12
CA SER A 238 4.03 5.07 3.38
C SER A 238 4.68 3.68 3.31
N TYR A 239 4.06 2.65 3.89
CA TYR A 239 4.55 1.27 3.80
C TYR A 239 4.58 0.76 2.35
N PHE A 240 3.53 1.06 1.57
CA PHE A 240 3.50 0.76 0.14
C PHE A 240 4.65 1.47 -0.59
N PHE A 241 4.75 2.79 -0.39
CA PHE A 241 5.73 3.66 -1.03
C PHE A 241 7.15 3.17 -0.77
N PHE A 242 7.53 2.94 0.49
CA PHE A 242 8.88 2.50 0.85
C PHE A 242 9.19 1.09 0.33
N ARG A 243 8.21 0.18 0.37
CA ARG A 243 8.41 -1.18 -0.16
C ARG A 243 8.65 -1.16 -1.67
N LYS A 244 7.88 -0.36 -2.42
CA LYS A 244 8.05 -0.21 -3.87
C LYS A 244 9.38 0.46 -4.23
N ASN A 245 9.86 1.37 -3.38
CA ASN A 245 11.05 2.21 -3.62
C ASN A 245 12.26 1.79 -2.77
N VAL A 246 12.41 0.51 -2.42
CA VAL A 246 13.46 0.05 -1.48
C VAL A 246 14.88 0.38 -1.95
N TYR A 247 15.13 0.35 -3.25
CA TYR A 247 16.43 0.65 -3.86
C TYR A 247 16.64 2.13 -4.22
N ASN A 248 15.62 2.97 -4.05
CA ASN A 248 15.74 4.40 -4.30
C ASN A 248 16.34 5.07 -3.06
N THR A 249 17.52 5.67 -3.21
CA THR A 249 18.23 6.40 -2.15
C THR A 249 17.50 7.67 -1.73
N ASP A 250 16.77 8.29 -2.67
CA ASP A 250 16.06 9.55 -2.48
C ASP A 250 14.59 9.34 -2.11
N ARG A 251 14.19 8.12 -1.78
CA ARG A 251 12.79 7.75 -1.50
C ARG A 251 12.14 8.64 -0.43
N GLU A 252 12.87 9.06 0.59
CA GLU A 252 12.33 9.98 1.62
C GLU A 252 12.07 11.38 1.06
N ILE A 253 12.97 11.90 0.22
CA ILE A 253 12.78 13.17 -0.49
C ILE A 253 11.58 13.07 -1.42
N GLN A 254 11.43 11.96 -2.15
CA GLN A 254 10.32 11.74 -3.07
C GLN A 254 8.97 11.59 -2.33
N LEU A 255 8.96 10.90 -1.19
CA LEU A 255 7.79 10.83 -0.31
C LEU A 255 7.39 12.24 0.14
N MET A 256 8.37 13.05 0.56
CA MET A 256 8.09 14.42 1.00
C MET A 256 7.60 15.30 -0.15
N LYS A 257 8.24 15.22 -1.33
CA LYS A 257 7.78 15.90 -2.55
C LYS A 257 6.31 15.57 -2.85
N LYS A 258 5.92 14.30 -2.70
CA LYS A 258 4.52 13.90 -2.90
C LYS A 258 3.60 14.57 -1.89
N LEU A 259 3.93 14.58 -0.60
CA LEU A 259 3.11 15.25 0.42
C LEU A 259 3.00 16.77 0.18
N LEU A 260 4.09 17.40 -0.28
CA LEU A 260 4.13 18.82 -0.62
C LEU A 260 3.34 19.21 -1.88
N THR A 261 2.83 18.23 -2.64
CA THR A 261 1.84 18.52 -3.69
C THR A 261 0.44 18.81 -3.14
N VAL A 262 0.21 18.54 -1.85
CA VAL A 262 -1.11 18.65 -1.21
C VAL A 262 -1.07 19.52 0.04
N TYR A 263 0.05 19.49 0.77
CA TYR A 263 0.23 20.23 2.02
C TYR A 263 1.36 21.24 1.91
N ASP A 264 1.17 22.40 2.53
CA ASP A 264 2.21 23.42 2.60
C ASP A 264 3.40 22.97 3.48
N ASP A 265 4.59 23.42 3.08
CA ASP A 265 5.89 23.04 3.66
C ASP A 265 5.96 23.25 5.18
N ILE A 266 5.71 24.48 5.63
CA ILE A 266 5.81 24.83 7.04
C ILE A 266 4.69 24.19 7.88
N PRO A 267 3.40 24.25 7.50
CA PRO A 267 2.36 23.55 8.23
C PRO A 267 2.60 22.03 8.38
N LEU A 268 3.17 21.37 7.36
CA LEU A 268 3.54 19.96 7.43
C LEU A 268 4.71 19.69 8.39
N ALA A 269 5.73 20.55 8.40
CA ALA A 269 6.82 20.48 9.36
C ALA A 269 6.32 20.63 10.80
N LYS A 270 5.42 21.60 11.05
CA LYS A 270 4.77 21.80 12.36
C LYS A 270 3.94 20.59 12.79
N ALA A 271 3.14 20.04 11.89
CA ALA A 271 2.35 18.83 12.15
C ALA A 271 3.22 17.62 12.52
N SER A 272 4.33 17.44 11.80
CA SER A 272 5.28 16.35 12.03
C SER A 272 5.97 16.48 13.39
N GLU A 273 6.39 17.68 13.78
CA GLU A 273 7.00 17.94 15.09
C GLU A 273 6.02 17.71 16.25
N VAL A 274 4.76 18.16 16.11
CA VAL A 274 3.74 17.91 17.13
C VAL A 274 3.45 16.40 17.25
N ALA A 275 3.41 15.67 16.13
CA ALA A 275 3.16 14.23 16.13
C ALA A 275 4.25 13.41 16.81
N LYS A 276 5.49 13.90 16.88
CA LYS A 276 6.58 13.27 17.65
C LYS A 276 6.32 13.21 19.16
N ARG A 277 5.42 14.05 19.69
CA ARG A 277 5.13 14.14 21.13
C ARG A 277 4.01 13.22 21.59
N VAL A 278 3.42 12.46 20.67
CA VAL A 278 2.30 11.55 20.96
C VAL A 278 2.75 10.15 20.56
N GLU A 279 2.82 9.24 21.52
CA GLU A 279 3.31 7.85 21.36
C GLU A 279 2.78 7.17 20.08
N ARG A 280 1.47 7.25 19.84
CA ARG A 280 0.81 6.59 18.69
C ARG A 280 1.19 7.19 17.32
N THR A 281 1.68 8.42 17.26
CA THR A 281 2.07 9.11 16.03
C THR A 281 3.56 9.41 15.94
N GLU A 282 4.32 9.13 16.99
CA GLU A 282 5.74 9.49 17.12
C GLU A 282 6.55 8.97 15.94
N PHE A 283 6.43 7.67 15.66
CA PHE A 283 7.14 7.04 14.55
C PHE A 283 6.91 7.76 13.21
N MET A 284 5.65 8.08 12.90
CA MET A 284 5.33 8.74 11.63
C MET A 284 5.78 10.21 11.63
N GLY A 285 5.62 10.92 12.76
CA GLY A 285 6.11 12.29 12.92
C GLY A 285 7.63 12.39 12.69
N THR A 286 8.40 11.47 13.29
CA THR A 286 9.85 11.38 13.12
C THR A 286 10.24 11.08 11.66
N GLN A 287 9.57 10.11 11.03
CA GLN A 287 9.84 9.77 9.62
C GLN A 287 9.57 10.95 8.68
N LEU A 288 8.46 11.66 8.85
CA LEU A 288 8.14 12.83 8.03
C LEU A 288 9.10 13.98 8.28
N GLN A 289 9.47 14.25 9.52
CA GLN A 289 10.42 15.32 9.83
C GLN A 289 11.81 15.05 9.23
N ASN A 290 12.30 13.81 9.32
CA ASN A 290 13.56 13.44 8.68
C ASN A 290 13.51 13.59 7.16
N ALA A 291 12.42 13.15 6.53
CA ALA A 291 12.20 13.34 5.09
C ALA A 291 12.16 14.83 4.69
N GLN A 292 11.57 15.68 5.55
CA GLN A 292 11.53 17.13 5.37
C GLN A 292 12.93 17.73 5.41
N PHE A 293 13.74 17.34 6.40
CA PHE A 293 15.10 17.86 6.57
C PHE A 293 16.02 17.45 5.43
N LYS A 294 15.93 16.18 4.97
CA LYS A 294 16.64 15.71 3.79
C LYS A 294 16.27 16.50 2.54
N LYS A 295 14.98 16.81 2.37
CA LYS A 295 14.51 17.64 1.25
C LYS A 295 15.07 19.06 1.35
N TRP A 296 14.92 19.74 2.50
CA TRP A 296 15.45 21.09 2.67
C TRP A 296 16.96 21.16 2.45
N LEU A 297 17.72 20.18 2.94
CA LEU A 297 19.16 20.08 2.70
C LEU A 297 19.47 19.89 1.21
N ALA A 298 18.78 18.97 0.53
CA ALA A 298 18.95 18.73 -0.91
C ALA A 298 18.61 19.95 -1.77
N ASP A 299 17.65 20.76 -1.32
CA ASP A 299 17.26 22.02 -1.95
C ASP A 299 18.17 23.20 -1.55
N GLY A 300 19.19 22.98 -0.70
CA GLY A 300 20.12 24.02 -0.24
C GLY A 300 19.50 25.08 0.69
N VAL A 301 18.42 24.74 1.39
CA VAL A 301 17.70 25.68 2.26
C VAL A 301 18.48 25.90 3.56
N ASP A 302 18.97 27.11 3.79
CA ASP A 302 19.67 27.44 5.02
C ASP A 302 18.74 27.44 6.26
N PRO A 303 19.19 26.97 7.44
CA PRO A 303 18.38 27.00 8.67
C PRO A 303 17.80 28.37 9.02
N GLN A 304 18.48 29.48 8.69
CA GLN A 304 17.95 30.83 8.91
C GLN A 304 16.75 31.14 8.02
N ILE A 305 16.72 30.58 6.80
CA ILE A 305 15.56 30.70 5.90
C ILE A 305 14.38 29.94 6.49
N VAL A 306 14.61 28.75 7.05
CA VAL A 306 13.56 27.96 7.72
C VAL A 306 13.00 28.72 8.92
N LEU A 307 13.86 29.33 9.76
CA LEU A 307 13.42 30.14 10.90
C LEU A 307 12.49 31.28 10.46
N LYS A 308 12.89 32.07 9.44
CA LYS A 308 12.06 33.15 8.90
C LYS A 308 10.72 32.66 8.35
N ARG A 309 10.69 31.47 7.74
CA ARG A 309 9.43 30.87 7.24
C ARG A 309 8.54 30.40 8.40
N LEU A 310 9.11 29.85 9.47
CA LEU A 310 8.40 29.42 10.67
C LEU A 310 7.76 30.59 11.44
N GLU A 311 8.47 31.72 11.53
CA GLU A 311 8.00 32.97 12.17
C GLU A 311 6.86 33.64 11.39
N LYS A 312 6.90 33.56 10.05
CA LYS A 312 5.84 34.11 9.18
C LYS A 312 4.57 33.27 9.16
N ASP A 313 4.67 31.96 9.40
CA ASP A 313 3.52 31.07 9.38
C ASP A 313 2.59 31.31 10.58
N GLN A 314 1.33 31.65 10.30
CA GLN A 314 0.31 31.98 11.29
C GLN A 314 -0.43 30.76 11.84
N SER A 315 -0.05 29.53 11.44
CA SER A 315 -0.74 28.32 11.86
C SER A 315 -0.60 28.09 13.36
N LYS A 316 -1.72 28.19 14.08
CA LYS A 316 -1.76 27.97 15.54
C LYS A 316 -1.80 26.47 15.87
N TRP A 317 -0.83 26.04 16.68
CA TRP A 317 -0.72 24.73 17.29
C TRP A 317 -0.78 24.86 18.82
N LYS A 318 -1.26 23.83 19.53
CA LYS A 318 -1.40 23.87 21.00
C LYS A 318 -0.06 24.11 21.72
N LEU A 319 1.02 23.59 21.14
CA LEU A 319 2.40 23.83 21.52
C LEU A 319 3.11 24.36 20.29
N ASP A 320 3.79 25.49 20.39
CA ASP A 320 4.55 26.05 19.27
C ASP A 320 5.77 25.16 18.96
N PRO A 321 5.83 24.51 17.78
CA PRO A 321 6.92 23.64 17.42
C PRO A 321 8.10 24.37 16.76
N ASN A 322 8.01 25.69 16.54
CA ASN A 322 8.98 26.46 15.74
C ASN A 322 10.43 26.28 16.21
N THR A 323 10.70 26.56 17.49
CA THR A 323 12.05 26.46 18.06
C THR A 323 12.62 25.04 17.94
N ALA A 324 11.77 24.02 18.16
CA ALA A 324 12.17 22.62 18.07
C ALA A 324 12.53 22.22 16.63
N ILE A 325 11.72 22.64 15.64
CA ILE A 325 11.99 22.39 14.22
C ILE A 325 13.29 23.06 13.79
N TYR A 326 13.44 24.36 14.09
CA TYR A 326 14.65 25.09 13.71
C TYR A 326 15.90 24.46 14.32
N THR A 327 15.87 24.16 15.63
CA THR A 327 17.03 23.58 16.33
C THR A 327 17.38 22.21 15.74
N ALA A 328 16.37 21.34 15.55
CA ALA A 328 16.59 20.01 14.99
C ALA A 328 17.10 20.06 13.55
N TYR A 329 16.55 20.96 12.71
CA TYR A 329 17.01 21.12 11.35
C TYR A 329 18.43 21.69 11.27
N LYS A 330 18.76 22.67 12.12
CA LYS A 330 20.11 23.23 12.19
C LYS A 330 21.14 22.14 12.54
N THR A 331 20.87 21.36 13.59
CA THR A 331 21.74 20.23 13.97
C THR A 331 21.88 19.22 12.83
N PHE A 332 20.77 18.87 12.16
CA PHE A 332 20.81 17.98 11.00
C PHE A 332 21.63 18.56 9.84
N TYR A 333 21.44 19.84 9.53
CA TYR A 333 22.12 20.55 8.47
C TYR A 333 23.62 20.62 8.73
N ASP A 334 24.04 21.04 9.92
CA ASP A 334 25.46 21.15 10.30
C ASP A 334 26.16 19.78 10.25
N ALA A 335 25.46 18.70 10.63
CA ALA A 335 26.01 17.34 10.59
C ALA A 335 26.11 16.72 9.18
N ASN A 336 25.38 17.26 8.20
CA ASN A 336 25.27 16.67 6.85
C ASN A 336 25.71 17.63 5.72
N LYS A 337 26.04 18.88 6.04
CA LYS A 337 26.64 19.83 5.11
C LYS A 337 28.10 19.43 4.90
N LYS A 338 28.40 19.01 3.67
CA LYS A 338 29.76 18.72 3.24
C LYS A 338 30.51 19.99 2.89
#